data_AF-A0A932U770-F1
#
_entry.id   AF-A0A932U770-F1
#
_cell.length_a   1.000
_cell.length_b   1.000
_cell.length_c   1.000
_cell.angle_alpha   90.00
_cell.angle_beta   90.00
_cell.angle_gamma   90.00
#
_symmetry.space_group_name_H-M   'P 1'
#
loop_
_entity.id
_entity.type
_entity.pdbx_description
1 polymer ?
#
loop_
_entity_poly.entity_id
_entity_poly.type
_entity_poly.pdbx_seq_one_letter_code
_entity_poly.pdbx_strand_id
1 'polypeptide(L)'
;MAENQWEYCHLGLDGDKYHKPDKRTGNVEGWSYDCHIYYYGPSKSQYIQLTRLDTIVDFTPFPRAMALLGLYGWELVSVQHPVYGAHGGSDGDGTSGYLAWHRKIAYFKRLVVPGRATDEPKLTL
;
A
#
# COMPACT_ATOMS: atom_id res chain seq x y z
N MET A 1 18.40 -9.58 -29.17
CA MET A 1 16.97 -9.55 -28.76
C MET A 1 16.76 -8.24 -28.04
N ALA A 2 15.73 -7.46 -28.38
CA ALA A 2 15.43 -6.25 -27.62
C ALA A 2 15.00 -6.65 -26.21
N GLU A 3 15.66 -6.11 -25.19
CA GLU A 3 15.31 -6.36 -23.80
C GLU A 3 13.94 -5.71 -23.52
N ASN A 4 13.00 -6.49 -22.99
CA ASN A 4 11.69 -5.98 -22.63
C ASN A 4 11.84 -4.93 -21.52
N GLN A 5 11.36 -3.71 -21.76
CA GLN A 5 11.31 -2.67 -20.74
C GLN A 5 10.11 -2.88 -19.80
N TRP A 6 10.30 -2.61 -18.50
CA TRP A 6 9.29 -2.82 -17.46
C TRP A 6 8.97 -1.51 -16.73
N GLU A 7 7.71 -1.35 -16.35
CA GLU A 7 7.25 -0.36 -15.37
C GLU A 7 7.08 -1.05 -14.02
N TYR A 8 7.32 -0.31 -12.94
CA TYR A 8 7.20 -0.82 -11.57
C TYR A 8 6.28 0.07 -10.74
N CYS A 9 5.62 -0.50 -9.75
CA CYS A 9 4.96 0.28 -8.72
C CYS A 9 5.00 -0.45 -7.38
N HIS A 10 4.76 0.30 -6.30
CA HIS A 10 4.50 -0.31 -5.00
C HIS A 10 3.29 0.34 -4.32
N LEU A 11 2.44 -0.48 -3.72
CA LEU A 11 1.31 -0.10 -2.90
C LEU A 11 1.70 -0.24 -1.44
N GLY A 12 1.68 0.85 -0.69
CA GLY A 12 1.99 0.90 0.74
C GLY A 12 0.73 1.04 1.59
N LEU A 13 0.69 0.31 2.69
CA LEU A 13 -0.15 0.59 3.86
C LEU A 13 0.80 0.84 5.02
N ASP A 14 0.76 2.03 5.62
CA ASP A 14 1.70 2.43 6.68
C ASP A 14 1.11 2.42 8.08
N GLY A 15 -0.19 2.15 8.18
CA GLY A 15 -0.89 1.94 9.44
C GLY A 15 -2.39 2.11 9.30
N ASP A 16 -3.06 1.83 10.41
CA ASP A 16 -4.48 1.99 10.61
C ASP A 16 -4.76 2.63 11.98
N LYS A 17 -5.92 3.27 12.10
CA LYS A 17 -6.40 3.83 13.37
C LYS A 17 -7.91 3.66 13.48
N TYR A 18 -8.36 3.11 14.59
CA TYR A 18 -9.78 3.12 14.93
C TYR A 18 -10.16 4.43 15.63
N HIS A 19 -11.19 5.10 15.11
CA HIS A 19 -11.79 6.28 15.70
C HIS A 19 -13.06 5.87 16.44
N LYS A 20 -13.06 6.10 17.77
CA LYS A 20 -14.26 5.94 18.59
C LYS A 20 -15.20 7.13 18.36
N PRO A 21 -16.52 6.93 18.51
CA PRO A 21 -17.47 8.03 18.39
C PRO A 21 -17.19 9.08 19.47
N ASP A 22 -17.05 10.34 19.05
CA ASP A 22 -16.88 11.46 19.95
C ASP A 22 -18.05 12.45 19.78
N LYS A 23 -18.90 12.49 20.82
CA LYS A 23 -20.10 13.34 20.86
C LYS A 23 -19.79 14.84 20.83
N ARG A 24 -18.57 15.27 21.13
CA ARG A 24 -18.17 16.69 21.14
C ARG A 24 -17.68 17.19 19.79
N THR A 25 -17.02 16.34 19.03
CA THR A 25 -16.45 16.68 17.72
C THR A 25 -17.34 16.29 16.55
N GLY A 26 -18.37 15.45 16.80
CA GLY A 26 -19.21 14.89 15.73
C GLY A 26 -18.47 13.85 14.89
N ASN A 27 -17.35 13.32 15.38
CA ASN A 27 -16.56 12.32 14.68
C ASN A 27 -17.39 11.04 14.51
N VAL A 28 -17.42 10.55 13.26
CA VAL A 28 -18.01 9.27 12.89
C VAL A 28 -17.14 8.14 13.45
N GLU A 29 -17.76 7.05 13.88
CA GLU A 29 -17.03 5.84 14.30
C GLU A 29 -16.51 5.08 13.07
N GLY A 30 -15.26 4.62 13.10
CA GLY A 30 -14.73 3.77 12.03
C GLY A 30 -13.21 3.72 11.95
N TRP A 31 -12.71 3.05 10.90
CA TRP A 31 -11.28 2.91 10.66
C TRP A 31 -10.78 3.97 9.69
N SER A 32 -9.58 4.48 9.93
CA SER A 32 -8.80 5.23 8.96
C SER A 32 -7.48 4.53 8.66
N TYR A 33 -6.91 4.81 7.49
CA TYR A 33 -5.73 4.12 6.98
C TYR A 33 -4.79 5.09 6.28
N ASP A 34 -3.48 4.94 6.47
CA ASP A 34 -2.49 5.60 5.62
C ASP A 34 -2.11 4.65 4.47
N CYS A 35 -2.67 4.89 3.29
CA CYS A 35 -2.45 4.04 2.13
C CYS A 35 -2.08 4.88 0.90
N HIS A 36 -1.07 4.43 0.18
CA HIS A 36 -0.50 5.18 -0.93
C HIS A 36 0.07 4.25 -2.00
N ILE A 37 0.31 4.78 -3.20
CA ILE A 37 0.99 4.07 -4.27
C ILE A 37 2.06 4.95 -4.91
N TYR A 38 3.22 4.35 -5.17
CA TYR A 38 4.29 4.95 -5.96
C TYR A 38 4.44 4.22 -7.28
N TYR A 39 4.36 4.95 -8.38
CA TYR A 39 4.64 4.46 -9.74
C TYR A 39 6.03 4.89 -10.18
N TYR A 40 6.75 3.99 -10.81
CA TYR A 40 8.06 4.19 -11.42
C TYR A 40 7.94 3.90 -12.91
N GLY A 41 7.78 4.96 -13.70
CA GLY A 41 7.83 4.89 -15.15
C GLY A 41 9.23 5.22 -15.69
N PRO A 42 9.51 4.92 -16.96
CA PRO A 42 10.78 5.23 -17.59
C PRO A 42 11.06 6.74 -17.71
N SER A 43 10.03 7.58 -17.67
CA SER A 43 10.14 9.04 -17.82
C SER A 43 9.82 9.83 -16.55
N LYS A 44 9.05 9.26 -15.61
CA LYS A 44 8.62 9.94 -14.37
C LYS A 44 8.30 8.95 -13.26
N SER A 45 8.52 9.38 -12.02
CA SER A 45 7.98 8.74 -10.82
C SER A 45 6.80 9.54 -10.29
N GLN A 46 5.79 8.87 -9.71
CA GLN A 46 4.59 9.53 -9.20
C GLN A 46 4.12 8.90 -7.91
N TYR A 47 3.67 9.75 -6.99
CA TYR A 47 3.03 9.38 -5.73
C TYR A 47 1.54 9.69 -5.77
N ILE A 48 0.71 8.75 -5.31
CA ILE A 48 -0.72 8.96 -5.09
C ILE A 48 -1.08 8.52 -3.67
N GLN A 49 -1.63 9.43 -2.89
CA GLN A 49 -2.27 9.10 -1.62
C GLN A 49 -3.68 8.57 -1.90
N LEU A 50 -3.96 7.35 -1.43
CA LEU A 50 -5.25 6.71 -1.62
C LEU A 50 -6.20 6.98 -0.45
N THR A 51 -5.70 6.92 0.79
CA THR A 51 -6.41 7.31 2.02
C THR A 51 -5.41 7.84 3.05
N ARG A 52 -5.86 8.61 4.03
CA ARG A 52 -5.05 9.10 5.16
C ARG A 52 -5.68 8.72 6.49
N LEU A 53 -4.90 8.80 7.58
CA LEU A 53 -5.38 8.50 8.93
C LEU A 53 -6.44 9.47 9.48
N ASP A 54 -6.74 10.56 8.78
CA ASP A 54 -7.84 11.49 9.07
C ASP A 54 -9.13 11.15 8.29
N THR A 55 -9.07 10.19 7.36
CA THR A 55 -10.17 9.83 6.47
C THR A 55 -10.76 8.49 6.92
N ILE A 56 -12.01 8.50 7.38
CA ILE A 56 -12.71 7.29 7.83
C ILE A 56 -13.30 6.57 6.62
N VAL A 57 -13.05 5.27 6.53
CA VAL A 57 -13.58 4.37 5.50
C VAL A 57 -14.11 3.09 6.14
N ASP A 58 -15.08 2.47 5.49
CA ASP A 58 -15.73 1.22 5.91
C ASP A 58 -14.99 -0.03 5.39
N PHE A 59 -13.91 0.13 4.63
CA PHE A 59 -13.09 -0.95 4.10
C PHE A 59 -11.58 -0.63 4.20
N THR A 60 -10.75 -1.66 4.22
CA THR A 60 -9.29 -1.49 4.06
C THR A 60 -8.98 -1.11 2.61
N PRO A 61 -8.31 0.03 2.34
CA PRO A 61 -8.01 0.49 0.97
C PRO A 61 -7.06 -0.44 0.21
N PHE A 62 -6.20 -1.16 0.94
CA PHE A 62 -5.12 -1.96 0.37
C PHE A 62 -5.59 -3.13 -0.51
N PRO A 63 -6.47 -4.06 -0.05
CA PRO A 63 -6.98 -5.13 -0.91
C PRO A 63 -7.68 -4.61 -2.18
N ARG A 64 -8.45 -3.52 -2.06
CA ARG A 64 -9.16 -2.93 -3.20
C ARG A 64 -8.19 -2.32 -4.22
N ALA A 65 -7.19 -1.58 -3.75
CA ALA A 65 -6.14 -1.03 -4.62
C ALA A 65 -5.35 -2.15 -5.32
N MET A 66 -5.01 -3.22 -4.62
CA MET A 66 -4.34 -4.39 -5.20
C MET A 66 -5.18 -5.06 -6.28
N ALA A 67 -6.48 -5.25 -6.05
CA ALA A 67 -7.39 -5.82 -7.05
C ALA A 67 -7.49 -4.94 -8.30
N LEU A 68 -7.62 -3.62 -8.11
CA LEU A 68 -7.66 -2.66 -9.23
C LEU A 68 -6.35 -2.69 -10.02
N LEU A 69 -5.19 -2.70 -9.38
CA LEU A 69 -3.90 -2.82 -10.08
C LEU A 69 -3.85 -4.06 -10.97
N GLY A 70 -4.31 -5.21 -10.47
CA GLY A 70 -4.44 -6.44 -11.26
C GLY A 70 -5.34 -6.27 -12.50
N LEU A 71 -6.50 -5.62 -12.34
CA LEU A 71 -7.40 -5.31 -13.47
C LEU A 71 -6.74 -4.39 -14.53
N TYR A 72 -5.83 -3.51 -14.09
CA TYR A 72 -5.06 -2.62 -14.98
C TYR A 72 -3.74 -3.23 -15.49
N GLY A 73 -3.61 -4.56 -15.39
CA GLY A 73 -2.50 -5.31 -15.97
C GLY A 73 -1.20 -5.24 -15.19
N TRP A 74 -1.24 -4.83 -13.93
CA TRP A 74 -0.10 -4.94 -13.03
C TRP A 74 0.01 -6.35 -12.48
N GLU A 75 1.18 -6.96 -12.64
CA GLU A 75 1.51 -8.28 -12.10
C GLU A 75 2.08 -8.12 -10.69
N LEU A 76 1.49 -8.79 -9.70
CA LEU A 76 2.02 -8.84 -8.34
C LEU A 76 3.33 -9.63 -8.32
N VAL A 77 4.39 -9.01 -7.81
CA VAL A 77 5.71 -9.62 -7.67
C VAL A 77 5.90 -10.18 -6.26
N SER A 78 5.64 -9.36 -5.24
CA SER A 78 5.77 -9.77 -3.84
C SER A 78 4.96 -8.88 -2.92
N VAL A 79 4.64 -9.40 -1.73
CA VAL A 79 4.12 -8.61 -0.61
C VAL A 79 5.09 -8.76 0.55
N GLN A 80 5.55 -7.64 1.09
CA GLN A 80 6.45 -7.59 2.22
C GLN A 80 5.74 -6.97 3.42
N HIS A 81 5.98 -7.56 4.58
CA HIS A 81 5.55 -7.06 5.86
C HIS A 81 6.79 -6.71 6.67
N PRO A 82 6.88 -5.52 7.27
CA PRO A 82 7.92 -5.27 8.25
C PRO A 82 7.68 -6.18 9.45
N VAL A 83 8.78 -6.66 10.02
CA VAL A 83 8.77 -7.43 11.26
C VAL A 83 9.04 -6.46 12.40
N TYR A 84 8.15 -6.43 13.40
CA TYR A 84 8.47 -5.74 14.64
C TYR A 84 9.46 -6.60 15.44
N GLY A 85 10.59 -5.99 15.82
CA GLY A 85 11.63 -6.66 16.60
C GLY A 85 11.15 -7.00 18.00
N ALA A 86 11.45 -8.23 18.44
CA ALA A 86 11.50 -8.60 19.84
C ALA A 86 12.35 -7.55 20.57
N HIS A 87 11.78 -6.88 21.56
CA HIS A 87 12.49 -5.86 22.29
C HIS A 87 13.73 -6.50 22.95
N GLY A 88 14.91 -5.94 22.66
CA GLY A 88 16.14 -6.28 23.38
C GLY A 88 16.04 -5.77 24.81
N GLY A 89 15.32 -6.53 25.65
CA GLY A 89 15.29 -6.40 27.10
C GLY A 89 15.92 -7.64 27.69
N SER A 90 17.21 -7.53 28.01
CA SER A 90 18.00 -8.20 29.07
C SER A 90 17.70 -9.61 29.60
N ASP A 91 16.86 -10.44 29.00
CA ASP A 91 16.74 -11.86 29.37
C ASP A 91 16.52 -12.68 28.10
N GLY A 92 17.44 -13.61 27.86
CA GLY A 92 17.53 -14.37 26.63
C GLY A 92 16.31 -15.25 26.39
N ASP A 93 15.48 -14.85 25.43
CA ASP A 93 14.75 -15.74 24.54
C ASP A 93 14.67 -15.07 23.17
N GLY A 94 15.77 -15.18 22.42
CA GLY A 94 15.74 -14.87 21.00
C GLY A 94 14.84 -15.88 20.31
N THR A 95 13.61 -15.52 19.95
CA THR A 95 12.89 -16.10 18.80
C THR A 95 11.55 -15.39 18.52
N SER A 96 11.37 -15.03 17.24
CA SER A 96 10.15 -14.54 16.55
C SER A 96 9.70 -13.10 16.82
N GLY A 97 10.06 -12.19 15.91
CA GLY A 97 9.29 -10.96 15.72
C GLY A 97 7.91 -11.27 15.12
N TYR A 98 6.93 -10.38 15.29
CA TYR A 98 5.61 -10.52 14.67
C TYR A 98 5.51 -9.70 13.38
N LEU A 99 4.77 -10.23 12.40
CA LEU A 99 4.47 -9.50 11.17
C LEU A 99 3.54 -8.33 11.50
N ALA A 100 3.94 -7.13 11.11
CA ALA A 100 3.06 -5.98 11.14
C ALA A 100 1.97 -6.16 10.08
N TRP A 101 0.78 -6.65 10.43
CA TRP A 101 -0.28 -6.83 9.43
C TRP A 101 -0.83 -5.48 8.94
N HIS A 102 -0.80 -4.46 9.80
CA HIS A 102 -1.19 -3.08 9.52
C HIS A 102 -0.16 -2.31 8.71
N ARG A 103 1.02 -2.88 8.45
CA ARG A 103 2.05 -2.27 7.61
C ARG A 103 2.49 -3.24 6.54
N LYS A 104 2.37 -2.88 5.27
CA LYS A 104 2.76 -3.78 4.18
C LYS A 104 3.00 -3.02 2.90
N ILE A 105 3.89 -3.57 2.09
CA ILE A 105 4.21 -3.06 0.78
C ILE A 105 4.02 -4.19 -0.23
N ALA A 106 3.14 -3.99 -1.21
CA ALA A 106 3.00 -4.88 -2.36
C ALA A 106 3.73 -4.27 -3.55
N TYR A 107 4.63 -5.05 -4.16
CA TYR A 107 5.40 -4.65 -5.34
C TYR A 107 4.80 -5.25 -6.60
N PHE A 108 4.68 -4.45 -7.65
CA PHE A 108 4.13 -4.87 -8.94
C PHE A 108 5.03 -4.46 -10.09
N LYS A 109 4.86 -5.15 -11.22
CA LYS A 109 5.50 -4.82 -12.49
C LYS A 109 4.51 -4.96 -13.65
N ARG A 110 4.80 -4.34 -14.79
CA ARG A 110 4.14 -4.65 -16.08
C ARG A 110 5.05 -4.27 -17.24
N LEU A 111 4.81 -4.85 -18.42
CA LEU A 111 5.56 -4.51 -19.64
C LEU A 111 5.27 -3.07 -20.08
N VAL A 112 6.30 -2.34 -20.49
CA VAL A 112 6.15 -1.08 -21.21
C VAL A 112 5.56 -1.38 -22.58
N VAL A 113 4.44 -0.74 -22.90
CA VAL A 113 3.80 -0.85 -24.22
C VAL A 113 3.87 0.52 -24.90
N PRO A 114 4.49 0.63 -26.09
CA PRO A 114 4.60 1.90 -26.80
C PRO A 114 3.24 2.57 -27.01
N GLY A 115 3.17 3.88 -26.74
CA GLY A 115 1.94 4.66 -26.92
C GLY A 115 0.89 4.49 -25.81
N ARG A 116 1.10 3.57 -24.85
CA ARG A 116 0.37 3.59 -23.59
C ARG A 116 0.92 4.76 -22.78
N ALA A 117 0.04 5.62 -22.25
CA ALA A 117 0.49 6.45 -21.14
C ALA A 117 0.99 5.49 -20.05
N THR A 118 1.93 5.89 -19.20
CA THR A 118 2.18 5.13 -17.97
C THR A 118 0.87 5.22 -17.19
N ASP A 119 -0.08 4.34 -17.50
CA ASP A 119 -1.48 4.47 -17.15
C ASP A 119 -1.52 4.45 -15.64
N GLU A 120 -1.78 5.63 -15.09
CA GLU A 120 -2.23 5.88 -13.73
C GLU A 120 -3.68 5.40 -13.73
N PRO A 121 -4.00 4.19 -13.24
CA PRO A 121 -5.39 3.94 -12.95
C PRO A 121 -5.82 5.01 -11.95
N LYS A 122 -6.86 5.77 -12.28
CA LYS A 122 -7.51 6.63 -11.29
C LYS A 122 -8.16 5.67 -10.30
N LEU A 123 -7.39 5.29 -9.28
CA LEU A 123 -7.84 4.46 -8.19
C LEU A 123 -8.79 5.33 -7.33
N THR A 124 -10.03 5.50 -7.77
CA THR A 124 -11.09 6.04 -6.93
C THR A 124 -11.49 4.96 -5.94
N LEU A 125 -10.97 5.10 -4.72
CA LEU A 125 -11.41 4.36 -3.56
C LEU A 125 -12.73 4.94 -3.04
#